data_AF-A0A1E5IZ09-F1
#
_entry.id   AF-A0A1E5IZ09-F1
#
_cell.length_a   1.000
_cell.length_b   1.000
_cell.length_c   1.000
_cell.angle_alpha   90.00
_cell.angle_beta   90.00
_cell.angle_gamma   90.00
#
_symmetry.space_group_name_H-M   'P 1'
#
loop_
_entity.id
_entity.type
_entity.pdbx_description
1 polymer ?
#
loop_
_entity_poly.entity_id
_entity_poly.type
_entity_poly.pdbx_seq_one_letter_code
_entity_poly.pdbx_strand_id
1 'polypeptide(L)' 'MSINATLIGQIVFVLAIIMIVSTLKFAKGKADNLALVGLYALLLNFTMPPVGWLYCGYWANKKG' A
#
# COMPACT_ATOMS: atom_id res chain seq x y z
N MET A 1 -3.27 -30.89 -2.30
CA MET A 1 -3.46 -29.64 -3.06
C MET A 1 -2.17 -28.84 -2.95
N SER A 2 -1.39 -28.76 -4.03
CA SER A 2 -0.08 -28.08 -4.04
C SER A 2 -0.28 -26.57 -3.96
N ILE A 3 -0.06 -26.02 -2.77
CA ILE A 3 -0.07 -24.58 -2.55
C ILE A 3 1.10 -24.01 -3.35
N ASN A 4 0.80 -23.46 -4.53
CA ASN A 4 1.80 -22.93 -5.43
C ASN A 4 2.28 -21.59 -4.86
N ALA A 5 3.42 -21.61 -4.18
CA ALA A 5 4.01 -20.43 -3.53
C ALA A 5 4.19 -19.26 -4.51
N THR A 6 4.44 -19.57 -5.78
CA THR A 6 4.53 -18.60 -6.88
C THR A 6 3.20 -17.87 -7.11
N LEU A 7 2.08 -18.60 -7.05
CA LEU A 7 0.74 -18.02 -7.20
C LEU A 7 0.41 -17.09 -6.03
N ILE A 8 0.76 -17.50 -4.80
CA ILE A 8 0.58 -16.67 -3.60
C ILE A 8 1.42 -15.39 -3.69
N GLY A 9 2.70 -15.51 -4.08
CA GLY A 9 3.58 -14.35 -4.25
C GLY A 9 3.05 -13.35 -5.27
N GLN A 10 2.51 -13.82 -6.40
CA GLN A 10 1.89 -12.96 -7.41
C GLN A 10 0.64 -12.23 -6.88
N ILE A 11 -0.23 -12.92 -6.15
CA ILE A 11 -1.42 -12.31 -5.55
C ILE A 11 -1.03 -11.20 -4.56
N VAL A 12 -0.05 -11.48 -3.69
CA VAL A 12 0.46 -10.50 -2.71
C VAL A 12 1.11 -9.31 -3.41
N PHE A 13 1.86 -9.54 -4.49
CA PHE A 13 2.51 -8.48 -5.26
C PHE A 13 1.50 -7.55 -5.93
N VAL A 14 0.45 -8.10 -6.56
CA VAL A 14 -0.63 -7.30 -7.16
C VAL A 14 -1.36 -6.50 -6.09
N LEU A 15 -1.65 -7.10 -4.93
CA LEU A 15 -2.24 -6.40 -3.79
C LEU A 15 -1.36 -5.24 -3.29
N ALA A 16 -0.04 -5.42 -3.21
CA ALA A 16 0.88 -4.37 -2.83
C ALA A 16 0.81 -3.16 -3.79
N ILE A 17 0.77 -3.40 -5.10
CA ILE A 17 0.61 -2.34 -6.11
C ILE A 17 -0.71 -1.59 -5.92
N ILE A 18 -1.82 -2.32 -5.74
CA ILE A 18 -3.15 -1.72 -5.53
C ILE A 18 -3.14 -0.81 -4.30
N MET A 19 -2.49 -1.25 -3.21
CA MET A 19 -2.42 -0.46 -1.98
C MET A 19 -1.57 0.78 -2.11
N ILE A 20 -0.43 0.71 -2.81
CA ILE A 20 0.41 1.89 -3.08
C ILE A 20 -0.36 2.92 -3.91
N VAL A 21 -1.01 2.49 -4.99
CA VAL A 21 -1.81 3.38 -5.85
C VAL A 21 -2.99 4.00 -5.08
N SER A 22 -3.67 3.20 -4.26
CA SER A 22 -4.79 3.66 -3.43
C SER A 22 -4.32 4.68 -2.39
N THR A 23 -3.20 4.43 -1.72
CA THR A 23 -2.60 5.35 -0.75
C THR A 23 -2.25 6.68 -1.41
N LEU A 24 -1.62 6.64 -2.58
CA LEU A 24 -1.32 7.85 -3.36
C LEU A 24 -2.57 8.61 -3.77
N LYS A 25 -3.64 7.92 -4.19
CA LYS A 25 -4.92 8.56 -4.52
C LYS A 25 -5.58 9.23 -3.30
N PHE A 26 -5.59 8.58 -2.14
CA PHE A 26 -6.16 9.14 -0.92
C PHE A 26 -5.33 10.28 -0.32
N ALA A 27 -4.01 10.21 -0.46
CA ALA A 27 -3.10 11.26 -0.04
C ALA A 27 -3.08 12.46 -0.99
N LYS A 28 -3.51 12.29 -2.25
CA LYS A 28 -3.60 13.36 -3.26
C LYS A 28 -4.53 14.47 -2.76
N GLY A 29 -3.95 15.61 -2.38
CA GLY A 29 -4.67 16.77 -1.84
C GLY A 29 -4.74 16.86 -0.31
N LYS A 30 -4.27 15.86 0.44
CA LYS A 30 -4.20 15.87 1.92
C LYS A 30 -2.78 15.84 2.49
N ALA A 31 -1.80 15.60 1.63
CA ALA A 31 -0.40 15.47 2.00
C ALA A 31 0.40 16.59 1.34
N ASP A 32 1.22 17.30 2.13
CA ASP A 32 2.17 18.29 1.63
C ASP A 32 3.19 17.68 0.66
N ASN A 33 3.55 16.40 0.86
CA ASN A 33 4.58 15.71 0.10
C ASN A 33 4.12 14.32 -0.36
N LEU A 34 3.44 14.26 -1.52
CA LEU A 34 2.96 12.99 -2.10
C LEU A 34 4.07 11.97 -2.37
N ALA A 35 5.23 12.45 -2.83
CA ALA A 35 6.37 11.58 -3.13
C ALA A 35 6.84 10.83 -1.88
N LEU A 36 6.88 11.52 -0.74
CA LEU A 36 7.26 10.91 0.54
C LEU A 36 6.24 9.85 0.98
N VAL A 37 4.95 10.15 0.83
CA VAL A 37 3.87 9.20 1.17
C VAL A 37 3.93 7.94 0.31
N GLY A 38 4.22 8.08 -0.98
CA GLY A 38 4.44 6.95 -1.88
C GLY A 38 5.64 6.11 -1.48
N LEU A 39 6.75 6.75 -1.11
CA LEU A 39 7.97 6.08 -0.66
C LEU A 39 7.71 5.30 0.63
N TYR A 40 7.02 5.90 1.60
CA TYR A 40 6.57 5.20 2.81
C TYR A 40 5.62 4.03 2.50
N ALA A 41 4.63 4.23 1.63
CA ALA A 41 3.69 3.16 1.28
C ALA A 41 4.38 1.97 0.60
N LEU A 42 5.41 2.23 -0.21
CA LEU A 42 6.22 1.21 -0.86
C LEU A 42 7.11 0.48 0.15
N LEU A 43 7.81 1.23 1.01
CA LEU A 43 8.70 0.67 2.04
C LEU A 43 7.91 -0.18 3.04
N LEU A 44 6.75 0.30 3.50
CA LEU A 44 5.85 -0.42 4.39
C LEU A 44 5.25 -1.66 3.71
N ASN A 45 4.75 -1.57 2.47
CA ASN A 45 4.22 -2.76 1.78
C ASN A 45 5.30 -3.83 1.54
N PHE A 46 6.54 -3.42 1.30
CA PHE A 46 7.64 -4.35 1.03
C PHE A 46 8.16 -5.04 2.30
N THR A 47 8.28 -4.33 3.42
CA THR A 47 8.74 -4.91 4.70
C THR A 47 7.63 -5.61 5.45
N MET A 48 6.44 -5.03 5.50
CA MET A 48 5.29 -5.57 6.22
C MET A 48 3.98 -5.21 5.50
N PRO A 49 3.50 -6.08 4.60
CA PRO A 49 2.23 -5.90 3.89
C PRO A 49 1.05 -5.44 4.77
N PRO A 50 0.81 -6.02 5.98
CA PRO A 50 -0.30 -5.57 6.83
C PRO A 50 -0.14 -4.14 7.34
N VAL A 51 1.08 -3.66 7.54
CA VAL A 51 1.35 -2.28 7.99
C VAL A 51 1.11 -1.30 6.83
N GLY A 52 1.46 -1.68 5.60
CA GLY A 52 1.08 -0.94 4.40
C GLY A 52 -0.43 -0.77 4.26
N TRP A 53 -1.21 -1.76 4.70
CA TRP A 53 -2.68 -1.68 4.70
C TRP A 53 -3.23 -0.71 5.73
N LEU A 54 -2.72 -0.76 6.96
CA LEU A 54 -3.06 0.20 8.00
C LEU A 54 -2.72 1.62 7.58
N TYR A 55 -1.57 1.81 6.93
CA TYR A 55 -1.15 3.12 6.42
C TYR A 55 -2.08 3.64 5.31
N CYS A 56 -2.50 2.78 4.38
CA CYS A 56 -3.51 3.15 3.38
C CYS A 56 -4.85 3.52 4.04
N GLY A 57 -5.29 2.75 5.04
CA GLY A 57 -6.51 2.99 5.80
C GLY A 57 -6.46 4.30 6.60
N TYR A 58 -5.30 4.66 7.13
CA TYR A 58 -5.06 5.95 7.78
C TYR A 58 -5.28 7.11 6.79
N TRP A 59 -4.68 7.05 5.59
CA TRP A 59 -4.87 8.09 4.57
C TRP A 59 -6.30 8.16 4.01
N ALA A 60 -6.97 7.01 3.91
CA ALA A 60 -8.38 6.95 3.51
C ALA A 60 -9.30 7.63 4.53
N ASN A 61 -9.08 7.40 5.83
CA ASN A 61 -9.88 7.96 6.91
C ASN A 61 -9.43 9.36 7.36
N LYS A 62 -8.21 9.78 7.02
CA LYS A 62 -7.72 11.12 7.30
C LYS A 62 -8.66 12.11 6.61
N LYS A 63 -9.51 12.80 7.35
CA LYS A 63 -10.30 13.90 6.80
C LYS A 63 -9.33 15.01 6.41
N GLY A 64 -9.39 15.39 5.14
CA GLY A 64 -8.70 16.59 4.65
C GLY A 64 -9.52 17.81 5.02
#